data_AF-A0A3E0QEC5-F1
#
_entry.id   AF-A0A3E0QEC5-F1
#
_cell.length_a   1.000
_cell.length_b   1.000
_cell.length_c   1.000
_cell.angle_alpha   90.00
_cell.angle_beta   90.00
_cell.angle_gamma   90.00
#
_symmetry.space_group_name_H-M   'P 1'
#
loop_
_entity.id
_entity.type
_entity.pdbx_description
1 polymer ?
#
loop_
_entity_poly.entity_id
_entity_poly.type
_entity_poly.pdbx_seq_one_letter_code
_entity_poly.pdbx_strand_id
1 'polypeptide(L)'
;METKDTEQKSGKSTLWIVLLIASVMLNIYQWFHTSKTIDNYEQRVDTLVVERVNVEKELADTKAELEKYRGISANLDSLLNEAQAQLDVQEAKIKNLSKSERNTVELNKKLQAQLKDLQMLRDEYLGRIDSLLMANKQLQTEKEQLTSNVESLSKNLETTVATASVLKSEYIKVKSLKRRDSGKYVETAMAKRTHKLDVCFDILDNKITKQGEKTVYLKITEPGGKPIGNRSTGSNTFKTSSGEEVMYASSANITFTGAKQNVCMSYEEQQDKMFPAGTYLVEVYVDGNLSGAGSFTLR
;
A
#
# COMPACT_ATOMS: atom_id res chain seq x y z
N MET A 1 -15.80 -48.50 -123.60
CA MET A 1 -15.25 -49.34 -122.51
C MET A 1 -14.11 -48.59 -121.87
N GLU A 2 -14.19 -48.48 -120.55
CA GLU A 2 -13.21 -47.84 -119.68
C GLU A 2 -11.82 -48.43 -119.83
N THR A 3 -10.80 -47.60 -119.65
CA THR A 3 -9.69 -47.90 -118.73
C THR A 3 -9.20 -46.57 -118.15
N LYS A 4 -9.25 -46.47 -116.82
CA LYS A 4 -8.70 -45.38 -116.01
C LYS A 4 -7.22 -45.67 -115.79
N ASP A 5 -6.35 -44.73 -116.13
CA ASP A 5 -5.02 -44.66 -115.54
C ASP A 5 -5.02 -43.56 -114.47
N THR A 6 -4.74 -43.99 -113.24
CA THR A 6 -4.64 -43.12 -112.07
C THR A 6 -3.16 -42.84 -111.88
N GLU A 7 -2.71 -41.65 -112.27
CA GLU A 7 -1.31 -41.25 -112.15
C GLU A 7 -0.97 -40.94 -110.68
N GLN A 8 -0.06 -41.74 -110.14
CA GLN A 8 0.47 -41.67 -108.79
C GLN A 8 1.50 -40.53 -108.69
N LYS A 9 1.18 -39.41 -108.00
CA LYS A 9 2.15 -38.34 -107.75
C LYS A 9 2.14 -37.80 -106.31
N SER A 10 3.31 -37.95 -105.68
CA SER A 10 3.85 -37.19 -104.53
C SER A 10 3.36 -37.52 -103.11
N GLY A 11 3.98 -38.54 -102.51
CA GLY A 11 3.94 -38.82 -101.06
C GLY A 11 4.69 -37.83 -100.16
N LYS A 12 5.23 -36.71 -100.67
CA LYS A 12 5.89 -35.69 -99.83
C LYS A 12 4.90 -34.69 -99.21
N SER A 13 3.81 -34.34 -99.90
CA SER A 13 2.82 -33.36 -99.41
C SER A 13 1.97 -33.89 -98.24
N THR A 14 1.52 -35.14 -98.32
CA THR A 14 0.77 -35.81 -97.25
C THR A 14 1.62 -36.04 -96.00
N LEU A 15 2.91 -36.35 -96.16
CA LEU A 15 3.86 -36.46 -95.04
C LEU A 15 4.03 -35.13 -94.29
N TRP A 16 4.14 -33.99 -95.00
CA TRP A 16 4.22 -32.67 -94.37
C TRP A 16 2.95 -32.29 -93.61
N ILE A 17 1.77 -32.63 -94.14
CA ILE A 17 0.48 -32.38 -93.48
C ILE A 17 0.35 -33.22 -92.20
N VAL A 18 0.71 -34.50 -92.25
CA VAL A 18 0.69 -35.38 -91.07
C VAL A 18 1.69 -34.91 -90.00
N LEU A 19 2.89 -34.48 -90.41
CA LEU A 19 3.88 -33.89 -89.49
C LEU A 19 3.39 -32.60 -88.85
N LEU A 20 2.69 -31.74 -89.61
CA LEU A 20 2.14 -30.49 -89.11
C LEU A 20 1.03 -30.76 -88.07
N ILE A 21 0.14 -31.71 -88.36
CA ILE A 21 -0.91 -32.13 -87.43
C ILE A 21 -0.31 -32.74 -86.15
N ALA A 22 0.73 -33.58 -86.27
CA ALA A 22 1.43 -34.16 -85.12
C ALA A 22 2.12 -33.08 -84.26
N SER A 23 2.71 -32.05 -84.89
CA SER A 23 3.33 -30.92 -84.21
C SER A 23 2.29 -30.05 -83.47
N VAL A 24 1.14 -29.80 -84.09
CA VAL A 24 0.03 -29.07 -83.46
C VAL A 24 -0.54 -29.87 -82.28
N MET A 25 -0.72 -31.19 -82.43
CA MET A 25 -1.17 -32.04 -81.32
C MET A 25 -0.16 -32.09 -80.17
N LEU A 26 1.15 -32.15 -80.46
CA LEU A 26 2.20 -32.06 -79.45
C LEU A 26 2.20 -30.71 -78.74
N ASN A 27 2.02 -29.60 -79.47
CA ASN A 27 1.93 -28.26 -78.88
C ASN A 27 0.68 -28.11 -78.00
N ILE A 28 -0.47 -28.63 -78.43
CA ILE A 28 -1.70 -28.61 -77.63
C ILE A 28 -1.55 -29.47 -76.37
N TYR A 29 -0.96 -30.65 -76.49
CA TYR A 29 -0.66 -31.52 -75.34
C TYR A 29 0.30 -30.84 -74.36
N GLN A 30 1.38 -30.24 -74.88
CA GLN A 30 2.37 -29.53 -74.08
C GLN A 30 1.73 -28.30 -73.41
N TRP A 31 0.85 -27.58 -74.10
CA TRP A 31 0.11 -26.44 -73.54
C TRP A 31 -0.87 -26.87 -72.45
N PHE A 32 -1.69 -27.92 -72.65
CA PHE A 32 -2.59 -28.42 -71.61
C PHE A 32 -1.84 -28.96 -70.37
N HIS A 33 -0.73 -29.66 -70.58
CA HIS A 33 0.11 -30.15 -69.49
C HIS A 33 0.77 -28.98 -68.74
N THR A 34 1.29 -27.99 -69.47
CA THR A 34 1.93 -26.79 -68.92
C THR A 34 0.93 -25.90 -68.18
N SER A 35 -0.28 -25.72 -68.72
CA SER A 35 -1.34 -24.92 -68.09
C SER A 35 -1.81 -25.55 -66.76
N LYS A 36 -2.02 -26.88 -66.73
CA LYS A 36 -2.37 -27.58 -65.47
C LYS A 36 -1.26 -27.54 -64.42
N THR A 37 0.01 -27.52 -64.84
CA THR A 37 1.11 -27.31 -63.89
C THR A 37 1.13 -25.88 -63.36
N ILE A 38 0.88 -24.87 -64.21
CA ILE A 38 0.89 -23.45 -63.81
C ILE A 38 -0.19 -23.16 -62.75
N ASP A 39 -1.43 -23.62 -62.94
CA ASP A 39 -2.53 -23.38 -61.97
C ASP A 39 -2.23 -23.99 -60.58
N ASN A 40 -1.63 -25.19 -60.55
CA ASN A 40 -1.22 -25.83 -59.30
C ASN A 40 -0.01 -25.12 -58.64
N TYR A 41 0.87 -24.51 -59.44
CA TYR A 41 1.99 -23.72 -58.93
C TYR A 41 1.50 -22.39 -58.35
N GLU A 42 0.58 -21.68 -59.02
CA GLU A 42 -0.02 -20.43 -58.50
C GLU A 42 -0.74 -20.65 -57.17
N GLN A 43 -1.61 -21.67 -57.05
CA GLN A 43 -2.29 -21.96 -55.78
C GLN A 43 -1.33 -22.31 -54.63
N ARG A 44 -0.23 -23.01 -54.91
CA ARG A 44 0.80 -23.32 -53.89
C ARG A 44 1.59 -22.09 -53.45
N VAL A 45 1.80 -21.14 -54.35
CA VAL A 45 2.48 -19.88 -54.04
C VAL A 45 1.56 -18.97 -53.22
N ASP A 46 0.29 -18.83 -53.61
CA ASP A 46 -0.69 -18.01 -52.88
C ASP A 46 -0.91 -18.51 -51.45
N THR A 47 -1.08 -19.82 -51.27
CA THR A 47 -1.25 -20.43 -49.93
C THR A 47 -0.01 -20.28 -49.05
N LEU A 48 1.20 -20.35 -49.63
CA LEU A 48 2.44 -20.13 -48.90
C LEU A 48 2.62 -18.66 -48.50
N VAL A 49 2.28 -17.71 -49.39
CA VAL A 49 2.35 -16.27 -49.10
C VAL A 49 1.41 -15.90 -47.96
N VAL A 50 0.18 -16.43 -47.96
CA VAL A 50 -0.78 -16.20 -46.87
C VAL A 50 -0.25 -16.70 -45.53
N GLU A 51 0.30 -17.92 -45.47
CA GLU A 51 0.78 -18.49 -44.20
C GLU A 51 1.99 -17.73 -43.63
N ARG A 52 2.89 -17.25 -44.51
CA ARG A 52 4.00 -16.37 -44.13
C ARG A 52 3.51 -15.09 -43.48
N VAL A 53 2.55 -14.42 -44.13
CA VAL A 53 1.95 -13.17 -43.64
C VAL A 53 1.27 -13.40 -42.30
N ASN A 54 0.56 -14.51 -42.12
CA ASN A 54 -0.10 -14.84 -40.85
C ASN A 54 0.90 -15.01 -39.70
N VAL A 55 1.99 -15.74 -39.92
CA VAL A 55 3.03 -15.96 -38.91
C VAL A 55 3.75 -14.65 -38.56
N GLU A 56 4.12 -13.84 -39.55
CA GLU A 56 4.77 -12.55 -39.33
C GLU A 56 3.85 -11.59 -38.57
N LYS A 57 2.57 -11.59 -38.92
CA LYS A 57 1.55 -10.79 -38.23
C LYS A 57 1.36 -11.25 -36.79
N GLU A 58 1.18 -12.54 -36.54
CA GLU A 58 0.99 -13.08 -35.18
C GLU A 58 2.18 -12.72 -34.28
N LEU A 59 3.40 -12.81 -34.82
CA LEU A 59 4.62 -12.48 -34.10
C LEU A 59 4.70 -10.97 -33.79
N ALA A 60 4.37 -10.11 -34.75
CA ALA A 60 4.33 -8.66 -34.55
C ALA A 60 3.25 -8.25 -33.54
N ASP A 61 2.05 -8.81 -33.66
CA ASP A 61 0.91 -8.54 -32.78
C ASP A 61 1.22 -9.00 -31.35
N THR A 62 1.83 -10.20 -31.19
CA THR A 62 2.25 -10.71 -29.87
C THR A 62 3.31 -9.82 -29.24
N LYS A 63 4.36 -9.44 -29.97
CA LYS A 63 5.39 -8.52 -29.46
C LYS A 63 4.76 -7.18 -29.02
N ALA A 64 3.88 -6.61 -29.84
CA ALA A 64 3.20 -5.36 -29.52
C ALA A 64 2.25 -5.49 -28.32
N GLU A 65 1.57 -6.62 -28.15
CA GLU A 65 0.70 -6.89 -27.02
C GLU A 65 1.49 -7.02 -25.72
N LEU A 66 2.61 -7.74 -25.74
CA LEU A 66 3.49 -7.91 -24.58
C LEU A 66 4.11 -6.57 -24.12
N GLU A 67 4.53 -5.71 -25.05
CA GLU A 67 5.11 -4.39 -24.70
C GLU A 67 4.13 -3.47 -23.95
N LYS A 68 2.81 -3.68 -24.04
CA LYS A 68 1.82 -2.93 -23.26
C LYS A 68 1.99 -3.10 -21.75
N TYR A 69 2.62 -4.20 -21.33
CA TYR A 69 2.81 -4.54 -19.93
C TYR A 69 4.17 -4.10 -19.37
N ARG A 70 5.05 -3.54 -20.21
CA ARG A 70 6.38 -3.13 -19.79
C ARG A 70 6.33 -1.93 -18.83
N GLY A 71 7.12 -2.00 -17.76
CA GLY A 71 7.23 -0.96 -16.74
C GLY A 71 6.17 -1.01 -15.63
N ILE A 72 5.24 -1.98 -15.65
CA ILE A 72 4.26 -2.15 -14.56
C ILE A 72 4.92 -2.69 -13.29
N SER A 73 5.81 -3.68 -13.42
CA SER A 73 6.59 -4.21 -12.29
C SER A 73 7.84 -4.93 -12.77
N ALA A 74 8.88 -4.99 -11.93
CA ALA A 74 10.13 -5.67 -12.26
C ALA A 74 9.94 -7.17 -12.57
N ASN A 75 9.00 -7.85 -11.90
CA ASN A 75 8.67 -9.25 -12.17
C ASN A 75 8.02 -9.42 -13.55
N LEU A 76 7.15 -8.47 -13.94
CA LEU A 76 6.54 -8.48 -15.25
C LEU A 76 7.57 -8.17 -16.34
N ASP A 77 8.46 -7.21 -16.11
CA ASP A 77 9.56 -6.90 -17.03
C ASP A 77 10.50 -8.09 -17.23
N SER A 78 10.79 -8.86 -16.17
CA SER A 78 11.55 -10.11 -16.28
C SER A 78 10.83 -11.15 -17.14
N LEU A 79 9.52 -11.33 -16.93
CA LEU A 79 8.70 -12.26 -17.72
C LEU A 79 8.61 -11.83 -19.19
N LEU A 80 8.49 -10.52 -19.45
CA LEU A 80 8.47 -9.95 -20.80
C LEU A 80 9.79 -10.16 -21.54
N ASN A 81 10.92 -10.01 -20.84
CA ASN A 81 12.23 -10.28 -21.44
C ASN A 81 12.40 -11.76 -21.80
N GLU A 82 11.88 -12.66 -20.96
CA GLU A 82 11.85 -14.11 -21.24
C GLU A 82 10.99 -14.40 -22.48
N ALA A 83 9.78 -13.84 -22.53
CA ALA A 83 8.86 -13.99 -23.65
C ALA A 83 9.46 -13.48 -24.97
N GLN A 84 10.10 -12.31 -24.91
CA GLN A 84 10.77 -11.71 -26.07
C GLN A 84 11.90 -12.60 -26.60
N ALA A 85 12.72 -13.18 -25.71
CA ALA A 85 13.78 -14.10 -26.10
C ALA A 85 13.23 -15.37 -26.79
N GLN A 86 12.11 -15.92 -26.30
CA GLN A 86 11.46 -17.07 -26.93
C GLN A 86 10.87 -16.71 -28.31
N LEU A 87 10.27 -15.52 -28.44
CA LEU A 87 9.76 -15.02 -29.72
C LEU A 87 10.87 -14.82 -30.75
N ASP A 88 12.04 -14.33 -30.32
CA ASP A 88 13.20 -14.15 -31.21
C ASP A 88 13.77 -15.51 -31.68
N VAL A 89 13.73 -16.55 -30.83
CA VAL A 89 14.09 -17.93 -31.21
C VAL A 89 13.10 -18.47 -32.26
N GLN A 90 11.80 -18.26 -32.07
CA GLN A 90 10.78 -18.68 -33.03
C GLN A 90 10.92 -17.94 -34.37
N GLU A 91 11.19 -16.64 -34.33
CA GLU A 91 11.47 -15.82 -35.52
C GLU A 91 12.65 -16.39 -36.33
N ALA A 92 13.75 -16.72 -35.65
CA ALA A 92 14.92 -17.32 -36.28
C ALA A 92 14.59 -18.69 -36.90
N LYS A 93 13.78 -19.51 -36.23
CA LYS A 93 13.36 -20.83 -36.71
C LYS A 93 12.48 -20.71 -37.96
N ILE A 94 11.51 -19.79 -37.96
CA ILE A 94 10.66 -19.49 -39.12
C ILE A 94 11.51 -19.01 -40.30
N LYS A 95 12.46 -18.10 -40.06
CA LYS A 95 13.39 -17.58 -41.08
C LYS A 95 14.31 -18.66 -41.66
N ASN A 96 14.72 -19.64 -40.85
CA ASN A 96 15.54 -20.76 -41.30
C ASN A 96 14.73 -21.78 -42.11
N LEU A 97 13.54 -22.18 -41.64
CA LEU A 97 12.61 -23.04 -42.38
C LEU A 97 12.31 -22.49 -43.77
N SER A 98 12.10 -21.18 -43.81
CA SER A 98 11.86 -20.37 -45.00
C SER A 98 12.99 -20.39 -46.04
N LYS A 99 14.23 -20.69 -45.63
CA LYS A 99 15.42 -20.75 -46.49
C LYS A 99 15.80 -22.18 -46.88
N SER A 100 15.58 -23.14 -45.98
CA SER A 100 16.06 -24.52 -46.15
C SER A 100 15.06 -25.42 -46.87
N GLU A 101 13.76 -25.19 -46.70
CA GLU A 101 12.73 -26.08 -47.25
C GLU A 101 12.33 -25.64 -48.67
N ARG A 102 12.65 -26.48 -49.65
CA ARG A 102 12.32 -26.22 -51.07
C ARG A 102 10.97 -26.79 -51.48
N ASN A 103 10.41 -27.71 -50.69
CA ASN A 103 9.08 -28.26 -50.93
C ASN A 103 8.02 -27.34 -50.34
N THR A 104 7.25 -26.67 -51.19
CA THR A 104 6.21 -25.70 -50.82
C THR A 104 5.14 -26.29 -49.90
N VAL A 105 4.78 -27.56 -50.09
CA VAL A 105 3.74 -28.25 -49.29
C VAL A 105 4.27 -28.54 -47.88
N GLU A 106 5.50 -29.05 -47.78
CA GLU A 106 6.15 -29.34 -46.50
C GLU A 106 6.46 -28.05 -45.73
N LEU A 107 6.87 -26.99 -46.43
CA LEU A 107 7.10 -25.68 -45.85
C LEU A 107 5.80 -25.09 -45.28
N ASN A 108 4.69 -25.14 -46.02
CA ASN A 108 3.41 -24.63 -45.55
C ASN A 108 2.95 -25.38 -44.27
N LYS A 109 3.05 -26.71 -44.26
CA LYS A 109 2.74 -27.52 -43.08
C LYS A 109 3.60 -27.17 -41.87
N LYS A 110 4.89 -26.92 -42.06
CA LYS A 110 5.81 -26.50 -40.98
C LYS A 110 5.49 -25.09 -40.48
N LEU A 111 5.13 -24.16 -41.36
CA LEU A 111 4.72 -22.81 -40.97
C LEU A 111 3.43 -22.82 -40.15
N GLN A 112 2.43 -23.60 -40.55
CA GLN A 112 1.20 -23.79 -39.76
C GLN A 112 1.48 -24.35 -38.36
N ALA A 113 2.41 -25.30 -38.25
CA ALA A 113 2.84 -25.79 -36.95
C ALA A 113 3.51 -24.69 -36.10
N GLN A 114 4.36 -23.84 -36.70
CA GLN A 114 4.98 -22.72 -36.00
C GLN A 114 3.97 -21.64 -35.61
N LEU A 115 2.96 -21.37 -36.43
CA LEU A 115 1.87 -20.46 -36.08
C LEU A 115 1.14 -20.94 -34.81
N LYS A 116 0.82 -22.24 -34.76
CA LYS A 116 0.20 -22.86 -33.59
C LYS A 116 1.10 -22.81 -32.36
N ASP A 117 2.40 -23.08 -32.52
CA ASP A 117 3.38 -22.96 -31.43
C ASP A 117 3.45 -21.52 -30.89
N LEU A 118 3.42 -20.51 -31.78
CA LEU A 118 3.37 -19.09 -31.43
C LEU A 118 2.12 -18.73 -30.63
N GLN A 119 0.95 -19.19 -31.09
CA GLN A 119 -0.32 -18.96 -30.40
C GLN A 119 -0.32 -19.57 -28.99
N MET A 120 0.18 -20.80 -28.83
CA MET A 120 0.30 -21.44 -27.52
C MET A 120 1.26 -20.68 -26.60
N LEU A 121 2.41 -20.25 -27.12
CA LEU A 121 3.39 -19.46 -26.36
C LEU A 121 2.80 -18.12 -25.90
N ARG A 122 2.07 -17.45 -26.80
CA ARG A 122 1.38 -16.20 -26.54
C ARG A 122 0.34 -16.38 -25.44
N ASP A 123 -0.52 -17.39 -25.55
CA ASP A 123 -1.55 -17.69 -24.54
C ASP A 123 -0.93 -18.04 -23.18
N GLU A 124 0.21 -18.76 -23.17
CA GLU A 124 0.95 -19.05 -21.95
C GLU A 124 1.45 -17.77 -21.26
N TYR A 125 2.12 -16.88 -22.00
CA TYR A 125 2.65 -15.65 -21.42
C TYR A 125 1.53 -14.67 -21.00
N LEU A 126 0.45 -14.57 -21.77
CA LEU A 126 -0.71 -13.77 -21.36
C LEU A 126 -1.34 -14.32 -20.08
N GLY A 127 -1.50 -15.65 -19.96
CA GLY A 127 -2.00 -16.26 -18.72
C GLY A 127 -1.10 -16.02 -17.50
N ARG A 128 0.22 -16.06 -17.69
CA ARG A 128 1.19 -15.71 -16.63
C ARG A 128 1.12 -14.22 -16.26
N ILE A 129 0.98 -13.33 -17.24
CA ILE A 129 0.81 -11.89 -17.03
C ILE A 129 -0.46 -11.61 -16.23
N ASP A 130 -1.60 -12.20 -16.62
CA ASP A 130 -2.87 -12.05 -15.92
C ASP A 130 -2.77 -12.53 -14.46
N SER A 131 -2.14 -13.68 -14.24
CA SER A 131 -1.90 -14.20 -12.89
C SER A 131 -1.06 -13.25 -12.05
N LEU A 132 0.03 -12.71 -12.60
CA LEU A 132 0.88 -11.74 -11.91
C LEU A 132 0.14 -10.42 -11.62
N LEU A 133 -0.67 -9.92 -12.55
CA LEU A 133 -1.47 -8.71 -12.35
C LEU A 133 -2.52 -8.91 -11.26
N MET A 134 -3.21 -10.05 -11.25
CA MET A 134 -4.17 -10.41 -10.21
C MET A 134 -3.49 -10.50 -8.84
N ALA A 135 -2.35 -11.20 -8.76
CA ALA A 135 -1.58 -11.32 -7.53
C ALA A 135 -1.09 -9.95 -7.03
N ASN A 136 -0.60 -9.09 -7.94
CA ASN A 136 -0.14 -7.75 -7.58
C ASN A 136 -1.30 -6.88 -7.03
N LYS A 137 -2.46 -6.90 -7.69
CA LYS A 137 -3.66 -6.19 -7.24
C LYS A 137 -4.15 -6.67 -5.88
N GLN A 138 -4.15 -7.99 -5.66
CA GLN A 138 -4.49 -8.57 -4.37
C GLN A 138 -3.51 -8.12 -3.29
N LEU A 139 -2.21 -8.24 -3.54
CA LEU A 139 -1.17 -7.79 -2.62
C LEU A 139 -1.26 -6.29 -2.31
N GLN A 140 -1.61 -5.46 -3.30
CA GLN A 140 -1.83 -4.04 -3.09
C GLN A 140 -3.01 -3.78 -2.15
N THR A 141 -4.13 -4.49 -2.36
CA THR A 141 -5.33 -4.36 -1.51
C THR A 141 -5.04 -4.83 -0.08
N GLU A 142 -4.35 -5.97 0.08
CA GLU A 142 -3.94 -6.49 1.39
C GLU A 142 -2.99 -5.51 2.09
N LYS A 143 -2.05 -4.91 1.36
CA LYS A 143 -1.14 -3.89 1.90
C LYS A 143 -1.88 -2.66 2.38
N GLU A 144 -2.83 -2.15 1.59
CA GLU A 144 -3.64 -0.98 1.97
C GLU A 144 -4.47 -1.26 3.22
N GLN A 145 -5.11 -2.43 3.29
CA GLN A 145 -5.89 -2.85 4.46
C GLN A 145 -5.00 -3.03 5.70
N LEU A 146 -3.84 -3.68 5.56
CA LEU A 146 -2.91 -3.88 6.67
C LEU A 146 -2.36 -2.55 7.18
N THR A 147 -2.03 -1.63 6.28
CA THR A 147 -1.55 -0.28 6.64
C THR A 147 -2.62 0.46 7.45
N SER A 148 -3.87 0.47 6.98
CA SER A 148 -4.99 1.09 7.69
C SER A 148 -5.24 0.46 9.06
N ASN A 149 -5.17 -0.87 9.16
CA ASN A 149 -5.32 -1.58 10.43
C ASN A 149 -4.21 -1.22 11.42
N VAL A 150 -2.96 -1.18 10.97
CA VAL A 150 -1.80 -0.83 11.81
C VAL A 150 -1.92 0.60 12.32
N GLU A 151 -2.31 1.56 11.48
CA GLU A 151 -2.52 2.95 11.89
C GLU A 151 -3.63 3.08 12.93
N SER A 152 -4.77 2.43 12.68
CA SER A 152 -5.90 2.41 13.61
C SER A 152 -5.53 1.77 14.95
N LEU A 153 -4.85 0.62 14.93
CA LEU A 153 -4.44 -0.08 16.13
C LEU A 153 -3.40 0.70 16.92
N SER A 154 -2.46 1.36 16.24
CA SER A 154 -1.44 2.21 16.85
C SER A 154 -2.09 3.40 17.56
N LYS A 155 -3.01 4.10 16.88
CA LYS A 155 -3.74 5.24 17.48
C LYS A 155 -4.60 4.82 18.70
N ASN A 156 -5.27 3.68 18.60
CA ASN A 156 -6.06 3.13 19.71
C ASN A 156 -5.17 2.75 20.89
N LEU A 157 -4.02 2.12 20.63
CA LEU A 157 -3.05 1.77 21.65
C LEU A 157 -2.46 3.01 22.32
N GLU A 158 -2.06 4.03 21.55
CA GLU A 158 -1.57 5.31 22.07
C GLU A 158 -2.61 5.95 23.00
N THR A 159 -3.87 6.00 22.59
CA THR A 159 -4.96 6.58 23.39
C THR A 159 -5.22 5.78 24.68
N THR A 160 -5.17 4.45 24.58
CA THR A 160 -5.38 3.54 25.72
C THR A 160 -4.24 3.68 26.72
N VAL A 161 -2.99 3.70 26.24
CA VAL A 161 -1.80 3.88 27.07
C VAL A 161 -1.80 5.26 27.71
N ALA A 162 -2.13 6.33 26.96
CA ALA A 162 -2.23 7.69 27.50
C ALA A 162 -3.21 7.74 28.67
N THR A 163 -4.41 7.19 28.48
CA THR A 163 -5.46 7.14 29.52
C THR A 163 -5.02 6.30 30.72
N ALA A 164 -4.46 5.12 30.48
CA ALA A 164 -4.04 4.19 31.53
C ALA A 164 -2.78 4.66 32.28
N SER A 165 -1.97 5.54 31.68
CA SER A 165 -0.77 6.12 32.28
C SER A 165 -1.04 7.30 33.22
N VAL A 166 -2.28 7.79 33.30
CA VAL A 166 -2.65 8.86 34.24
C VAL A 166 -2.52 8.34 35.67
N LEU A 167 -1.71 9.02 36.47
CA LEU A 167 -1.52 8.72 37.89
C LEU A 167 -2.75 9.16 38.67
N LYS A 168 -3.28 8.28 39.53
CA LYS A 168 -4.41 8.57 40.41
C LYS A 168 -3.92 8.90 41.82
N SER A 169 -4.59 9.86 42.45
CA SER A 169 -4.33 10.28 43.83
C SER A 169 -5.56 10.05 44.70
N GLU A 170 -5.38 9.44 45.86
CA GLU A 170 -6.43 9.17 46.84
C GLU A 170 -6.03 9.66 48.24
N TYR A 171 -6.97 9.55 49.19
CA TYR A 171 -6.78 9.89 50.60
C TYR A 171 -6.31 11.33 50.83
N ILE A 172 -6.82 12.28 50.03
CA ILE A 172 -6.52 13.71 50.18
C ILE A 172 -7.00 14.19 51.56
N LYS A 173 -6.04 14.58 52.41
CA LYS A 173 -6.25 15.12 53.75
C LYS A 173 -5.71 16.53 53.81
N VAL A 174 -6.53 17.45 54.29
CA VAL A 174 -6.17 18.86 54.42
C VAL A 174 -6.07 19.23 55.89
N LYS A 175 -4.96 19.82 56.28
CA LYS A 175 -4.73 20.42 57.60
C LYS A 175 -4.65 21.93 57.46
N SER A 176 -5.56 22.63 58.12
CA SER A 176 -5.54 24.09 58.22
C SER A 176 -4.82 24.52 59.48
N LEU A 177 -3.85 25.41 59.31
CA LEU A 177 -2.88 25.78 60.34
C LEU A 177 -2.90 27.28 60.60
N LYS A 178 -2.91 27.68 61.88
CA LYS A 178 -2.67 29.06 62.31
C LYS A 178 -1.23 29.23 62.78
N ARG A 179 -0.62 30.36 62.44
CA ARG A 179 0.67 30.78 63.00
C ARG A 179 0.43 31.36 64.40
N ARG A 180 1.19 30.88 65.40
CA ARG A 180 1.22 31.47 66.75
C ARG A 180 2.24 32.61 66.79
N ASP A 181 2.18 33.43 67.84
CA ASP A 181 3.16 34.50 68.11
C ASP A 181 4.59 33.96 68.23
N SER A 182 4.75 32.69 68.62
CA SER A 182 6.04 31.98 68.65
C SER A 182 6.56 31.55 67.26
N GLY A 183 5.85 31.89 66.19
CA GLY A 183 6.14 31.46 64.81
C GLY A 183 5.72 30.01 64.50
N LYS A 184 5.33 29.21 65.51
CA LYS A 184 4.92 27.82 65.31
C LYS A 184 3.51 27.71 64.73
N TYR A 185 3.30 26.76 63.83
CA TYR A 185 1.98 26.43 63.28
C TYR A 185 1.24 25.42 64.16
N VAL A 186 -0.06 25.64 64.36
CA VAL A 186 -0.97 24.69 65.02
C VAL A 186 -2.30 24.58 64.28
N GLU A 187 -2.95 23.43 64.36
CA GLU A 187 -4.22 23.19 63.67
C GLU A 187 -5.33 24.15 64.15
N THR A 188 -6.18 24.56 63.21
CA THR A 188 -7.36 25.40 63.44
C THR A 188 -8.44 25.02 62.44
N ALA A 189 -9.69 24.95 62.87
CA ALA A 189 -10.83 24.81 61.95
C ALA A 189 -11.37 26.18 61.49
N MET A 190 -10.90 27.28 62.10
CA MET A 190 -11.40 28.63 61.83
C MET A 190 -10.75 29.24 60.59
N ALA A 191 -11.58 29.62 59.62
CA ALA A 191 -11.20 30.27 58.36
C ALA A 191 -10.37 31.52 58.62
N LYS A 192 -10.90 32.44 59.44
CA LYS A 192 -10.25 33.72 59.81
C LYS A 192 -8.89 33.59 60.50
N ARG A 193 -8.56 32.41 61.04
CA ARG A 193 -7.30 32.15 61.75
C ARG A 193 -6.34 31.29 60.93
N THR A 194 -6.77 30.76 59.79
CA THR A 194 -5.94 29.92 58.94
C THR A 194 -4.92 30.79 58.21
N HIS A 195 -3.67 30.36 58.22
CA HIS A 195 -2.56 31.02 57.53
C HIS A 195 -1.94 30.07 56.49
N LYS A 196 -1.94 28.77 56.79
CA LYS A 196 -1.30 27.74 55.97
C LYS A 196 -2.23 26.52 55.83
N LEU A 197 -2.23 25.93 54.64
CA LEU A 197 -2.89 24.69 54.31
C LEU A 197 -1.82 23.64 53.97
N ASP A 198 -1.80 22.54 54.70
CA ASP A 198 -0.99 21.36 54.37
C ASP A 198 -1.91 20.28 53.80
N VAL A 199 -1.65 19.86 52.57
CA VAL A 199 -2.43 18.87 51.84
C VAL A 199 -1.57 17.64 51.61
N CYS A 200 -1.96 16.50 52.20
CA CYS A 200 -1.29 15.23 52.01
C CYS A 200 -2.21 14.25 51.29
N PHE A 201 -1.66 13.48 50.35
CA PHE A 201 -2.39 12.51 49.54
C PHE A 201 -1.46 11.37 49.13
N ASP A 202 -2.06 10.26 48.71
CA ASP A 202 -1.34 9.11 48.20
C ASP A 202 -1.47 9.06 46.69
N ILE A 203 -0.35 9.13 45.97
CA ILE A 203 -0.30 8.77 44.56
C ILE A 203 -0.23 7.24 44.52
N LEU A 204 -1.18 6.62 43.83
CA LEU A 204 -1.30 5.16 43.73
C LEU A 204 -0.22 4.57 42.82
N ASP A 205 0.01 3.27 42.95
CA ASP A 205 0.88 2.55 42.02
C ASP A 205 0.28 2.51 40.62
N ASN A 206 1.15 2.59 39.61
CA ASN A 206 0.76 2.47 38.22
C ASN A 206 1.93 1.86 37.43
N LYS A 207 1.71 0.66 36.90
CA LYS A 207 2.73 -0.10 36.15
C LYS A 207 2.87 0.36 34.70
N ILE A 208 1.95 1.18 34.21
CA ILE A 208 1.91 1.68 32.82
C ILE A 208 2.61 3.04 32.74
N THR A 209 2.49 3.87 33.78
CA THR A 209 3.16 5.17 33.83
C THR A 209 4.68 5.01 33.84
N LYS A 210 5.35 5.77 32.98
CA LYS A 210 6.83 5.84 32.98
C LYS A 210 7.33 6.36 34.33
N GLN A 211 8.25 5.60 34.93
CA GLN A 211 8.98 6.02 36.13
C GLN A 211 9.89 7.21 35.82
N GLY A 212 10.20 8.00 36.85
CA GLY A 212 11.04 9.19 36.73
C GLY A 212 10.42 10.42 37.38
N GLU A 213 10.96 11.59 37.08
CA GLU A 213 10.48 12.86 37.63
C GLU A 213 9.07 13.19 37.10
N LYS A 214 8.21 13.64 38.02
CA LYS A 214 6.83 14.05 37.80
C LYS A 214 6.58 15.37 38.48
N THR A 215 5.86 16.27 37.84
CA THR A 215 5.47 17.54 38.46
C THR A 215 4.04 17.43 38.95
N VAL A 216 3.86 17.68 40.24
CA VAL A 216 2.58 17.69 40.93
C VAL A 216 2.16 19.14 41.14
N TYR A 217 0.93 19.47 40.77
CA TYR A 217 0.31 20.77 40.96
C TYR A 217 -0.87 20.63 41.90
N LEU A 218 -0.90 21.47 42.92
CA LEU A 218 -2.00 21.56 43.87
C LEU A 218 -2.86 22.77 43.51
N LYS A 219 -4.08 22.55 43.05
CA LYS A 219 -5.09 23.60 42.86
C LYS A 219 -6.05 23.58 44.04
N ILE A 220 -6.27 24.75 44.63
CA ILE A 220 -7.26 24.93 45.69
C ILE A 220 -8.24 26.00 45.21
N THR A 221 -9.53 25.73 45.26
CA THR A 221 -10.59 26.66 44.88
C THR A 221 -11.38 27.04 46.11
N GLU A 222 -11.53 28.34 46.35
CA GLU A 222 -12.27 28.87 47.49
C GLU A 222 -13.80 28.74 47.31
N PRO A 223 -14.61 28.89 48.37
CA PRO A 223 -16.08 28.73 48.29
C PRO A 223 -16.76 29.63 47.24
N GLY A 224 -16.15 30.78 46.91
CA GLY A 224 -16.61 31.69 45.86
C GLY A 224 -16.25 31.27 44.43
N GLY A 225 -15.61 30.11 44.23
CA GLY A 225 -15.22 29.57 42.92
C GLY A 225 -13.90 30.10 42.37
N LYS A 226 -13.20 30.97 43.10
CA LYS A 226 -11.91 31.52 42.68
C LYS A 226 -10.75 30.59 43.05
N PRO A 227 -9.80 30.33 42.14
CA PRO A 227 -8.59 29.59 42.48
C PRO A 227 -7.71 30.41 43.42
N ILE A 228 -7.17 29.73 44.43
CA ILE A 228 -6.20 30.28 45.36
C ILE A 228 -4.82 30.23 44.71
N GLY A 229 -4.09 31.34 44.80
CA GLY A 229 -2.72 31.42 44.38
C GLY A 229 -2.15 32.81 44.61
N ASN A 230 -0.86 32.87 44.88
CA ASN A 230 -0.11 34.11 44.98
C ASN A 230 1.22 33.96 44.22
N ARG A 231 1.35 34.71 43.12
CA ARG A 231 2.55 34.66 42.25
C ARG A 231 3.83 35.08 42.97
N SER A 232 3.72 35.92 44.01
CA SER A 232 4.88 36.32 44.82
C SER A 232 5.42 35.19 45.70
N THR A 233 4.66 34.11 45.89
CA THR A 233 5.00 32.98 46.78
C THR A 233 5.08 31.65 46.03
N GLY A 234 5.25 31.69 44.71
CA GLY A 234 5.48 30.51 43.88
C GLY A 234 4.25 29.88 43.22
N SER A 235 3.05 30.45 43.37
CA SER A 235 1.89 30.04 42.57
C SER A 235 2.03 30.53 41.12
N ASN A 236 1.64 29.74 40.13
CA ASN A 236 1.60 30.18 38.73
C ASN A 236 0.48 29.45 37.99
N THR A 237 0.44 29.59 36.66
CA THR A 237 -0.39 28.76 35.80
C THR A 237 0.39 27.58 35.25
N PHE A 238 -0.31 26.48 35.01
CA PHE A 238 0.16 25.34 34.22
C PHE A 238 -0.88 25.02 33.15
N LYS A 239 -0.45 24.32 32.09
CA LYS A 239 -1.38 23.81 31.08
C LYS A 239 -1.79 22.40 31.46
N THR A 240 -3.09 22.15 31.49
CA THR A 240 -3.63 20.79 31.63
C THR A 240 -3.35 19.98 30.36
N SER A 241 -3.55 18.67 30.41
CA SER A 241 -3.51 17.81 29.22
C SER A 241 -4.56 18.16 28.16
N SER A 242 -5.65 18.84 28.55
CA SER A 242 -6.64 19.41 27.62
C SER A 242 -6.21 20.77 27.02
N GLY A 243 -5.10 21.34 27.47
CA GLY A 243 -4.58 22.63 27.00
C GLY A 243 -5.14 23.85 27.75
N GLU A 244 -5.96 23.65 28.77
CA GLU A 244 -6.51 24.72 29.61
C GLU A 244 -5.42 25.29 30.54
N GLU A 245 -5.36 26.62 30.68
CA GLU A 245 -4.49 27.25 31.65
C GLU A 245 -5.17 27.33 33.02
N VAL A 246 -4.56 26.67 34.00
CA VAL A 246 -5.09 26.54 35.36
C VAL A 246 -4.10 27.12 36.34
N MET A 247 -4.57 27.95 37.27
CA MET A 247 -3.76 28.45 38.38
C MET A 247 -3.61 27.38 39.47
N TYR A 248 -2.37 27.14 39.90
CA TYR A 248 -2.07 26.26 41.04
C TYR A 248 -1.66 27.08 42.26
N ALA A 249 -2.02 26.60 43.45
CA ALA A 249 -1.62 27.17 44.73
C ALA A 249 -0.15 26.86 45.03
N SER A 250 0.27 25.60 44.83
CA SER A 250 1.68 25.19 44.91
C SER A 250 2.01 24.06 43.94
N SER A 251 3.31 23.87 43.67
CA SER A 251 3.83 22.80 42.82
C SER A 251 5.01 22.09 43.50
N ALA A 252 5.22 20.82 43.17
CA ALA A 252 6.33 20.02 43.69
C ALA A 252 6.76 19.00 42.63
N ASN A 253 8.06 18.69 42.58
CA ASN A 253 8.57 17.58 41.78
C ASN A 253 8.74 16.35 42.66
N ILE A 254 8.31 15.20 42.15
CA ILE A 254 8.47 13.90 42.80
C ILE A 254 9.17 12.95 41.85
N THR A 255 9.92 11.98 42.37
CA THR A 255 10.43 10.86 41.57
C THR A 255 9.47 9.69 41.72
N PHE A 256 8.67 9.42 40.69
CA PHE A 256 7.73 8.30 40.67
C PHE A 256 8.44 6.99 40.34
N THR A 257 8.29 6.00 41.22
CA THR A 257 8.98 4.70 41.13
C THR A 257 8.09 3.57 40.61
N GLY A 258 6.84 3.86 40.23
CA GLY A 258 5.84 2.84 39.86
C GLY A 258 5.03 2.34 41.05
N ALA A 259 5.47 2.60 42.28
CA ALA A 259 4.80 2.20 43.51
C ALA A 259 4.03 3.36 44.16
N LYS A 260 3.10 3.00 45.05
CA LYS A 260 2.35 3.96 45.86
C LYS A 260 3.30 4.83 46.69
N GLN A 261 3.08 6.15 46.69
CA GLN A 261 3.86 7.09 47.49
C GLN A 261 2.99 8.20 48.10
N ASN A 262 3.29 8.58 49.33
CA ASN A 262 2.64 9.69 50.01
C ASN A 262 3.34 11.01 49.65
N VAL A 263 2.56 12.04 49.31
CA VAL A 263 3.04 13.37 48.96
C VAL A 263 2.29 14.39 49.80
N CYS A 264 3.04 15.31 50.42
CA CYS A 264 2.49 16.43 51.17
C CYS A 264 2.96 17.74 50.54
N MET A 265 2.01 18.63 50.26
CA MET A 265 2.23 19.94 49.68
C MET A 265 1.62 21.01 50.57
N SER A 266 2.23 22.18 50.59
CA SER A 266 1.78 23.30 51.41
C SER A 266 1.40 24.48 50.54
N TYR A 267 0.40 25.24 51.00
CA TYR A 267 0.14 26.60 50.54
C TYR A 267 0.05 27.51 51.77
N GLU A 268 0.83 28.58 51.78
CA GLU A 268 0.78 29.60 52.82
C GLU A 268 0.33 30.92 52.22
N GLU A 269 -0.76 31.47 52.75
CA GLU A 269 -1.21 32.79 52.37
C GLU A 269 -0.30 33.83 53.04
N GLN A 270 0.22 34.74 52.22
CA GLN A 270 1.03 35.86 52.69
C GLN A 270 0.17 37.13 52.66
N GLN A 271 0.39 38.03 53.62
CA GLN A 271 -0.47 39.19 53.97
C GLN A 271 -1.63 38.82 54.92
N ASP A 272 -2.20 39.81 55.62
CA ASP A 272 -3.35 39.66 56.55
C ASP A 272 -4.67 39.25 55.84
N LYS A 273 -4.58 38.63 54.67
CA LYS A 273 -5.70 38.15 53.89
C LYS A 273 -6.27 36.90 54.57
N MET A 274 -7.49 37.03 55.05
CA MET A 274 -8.21 35.95 55.70
C MET A 274 -8.82 35.00 54.67
N PHE A 275 -8.68 33.70 54.91
CA PHE A 275 -9.45 32.69 54.17
C PHE A 275 -10.95 32.88 54.42
N PRO A 276 -11.79 32.93 53.36
CA PRO A 276 -13.24 32.88 53.51
C PRO A 276 -13.71 31.62 54.25
N ALA A 277 -14.77 31.73 55.05
CA ALA A 277 -15.43 30.56 55.62
C ALA A 277 -16.22 29.83 54.52
N GLY A 278 -16.25 28.50 54.57
CA GLY A 278 -16.98 27.66 53.63
C GLY A 278 -16.19 26.44 53.18
N THR A 279 -16.72 25.78 52.14
CA THR A 279 -16.14 24.57 51.55
C THR A 279 -15.21 24.91 50.40
N TYR A 280 -13.99 24.40 50.50
CA TYR A 280 -12.93 24.51 49.51
C TYR A 280 -12.85 23.21 48.71
N LEU A 281 -12.56 23.34 47.42
CA LEU A 281 -12.23 22.22 46.54
C LEU A 281 -10.71 22.13 46.40
N VAL A 282 -10.18 20.92 46.50
CA VAL A 282 -8.76 20.63 46.31
C VAL A 282 -8.64 19.65 45.16
N GLU A 283 -7.84 20.01 44.17
CA GLU A 283 -7.56 19.20 42.98
C GLU A 283 -6.05 19.01 42.87
N VAL A 284 -5.63 17.77 42.71
CA VAL A 284 -4.24 17.39 42.50
C VAL A 284 -4.08 17.03 41.04
N TYR A 285 -3.12 17.66 40.36
CA TYR A 285 -2.74 17.33 39.00
C TYR A 285 -1.33 16.78 38.97
N VAL A 286 -1.08 15.76 38.15
CA VAL A 286 0.26 15.22 37.91
C VAL A 286 0.54 15.28 36.41
N ASP A 287 1.65 15.95 36.04
CA ASP A 287 2.01 16.25 34.66
C ASP A 287 0.85 16.86 33.84
N GLY A 288 0.05 17.71 34.48
CA GLY A 288 -1.09 18.37 33.85
C GLY A 288 -2.39 17.56 33.79
N ASN A 289 -2.39 16.29 34.20
CA ASN A 289 -3.60 15.45 34.27
C ASN A 289 -4.23 15.48 35.66
N LEU A 290 -5.56 15.57 35.75
CA LEU A 290 -6.26 15.48 37.02
C LEU A 290 -6.03 14.10 37.64
N SER A 291 -5.39 14.07 38.80
CA SER A 291 -5.00 12.86 39.50
C SER A 291 -5.99 12.50 40.60
N GLY A 292 -6.51 13.48 41.31
CA GLY A 292 -7.50 13.29 42.37
C GLY A 292 -8.13 14.60 42.81
N ALA A 293 -9.29 14.53 43.43
CA ALA A 293 -9.99 15.67 43.97
C ALA A 293 -10.59 15.35 45.33
N GLY A 294 -10.68 16.37 46.19
CA GLY A 294 -11.28 16.29 47.51
C GLY A 294 -11.79 17.66 47.94
N SER A 295 -12.43 17.72 49.11
CA SER A 295 -12.91 18.98 49.66
C SER A 295 -12.71 19.03 51.16
N PHE A 296 -12.64 20.25 51.69
CA PHE A 296 -12.55 20.50 53.13
C PHE A 296 -13.30 21.78 53.48
N THR A 297 -13.72 21.93 54.73
CA THR A 297 -14.50 23.09 55.18
C THR A 297 -13.75 23.85 56.27
N LEU A 298 -13.66 25.16 56.10
CA LEU A 298 -13.25 26.10 57.15
C LEU A 298 -14.48 26.81 57.71
N ARG A 299 -14.54 26.96 59.04
CA ARG A 299 -15.65 27.59 59.76
C ARG A 299 -15.36 29.04 60.13
#